data_AF-A0A952LE60-F1
#
_entry.id   AF-A0A952LE60-F1
#
_cell.length_a   1.000
_cell.length_b   1.000
_cell.length_c   1.000
_cell.angle_alpha   90.00
_cell.angle_beta   90.00
_cell.angle_gamma   90.00
#
_symmetry.space_group_name_H-M   'P 1'
#
loop_
_entity.id
_entity.type
_entity.pdbx_description
1 polymer ?
#
loop_
_entity_poly.entity_id
_entity_poly.type
_entity_poly.pdbx_seq_one_letter_code
_entity_poly.pdbx_strand_id
1 'polypeptide(L)'
;MSKKVENKISARKASIIEQELSRIVVGFLSNNRNTVLNADAFETNIEKFYEKHKNAFFDAYVNFETAVAAKFSIREKISQFNCEHGINTRLTNIERIKTMIRGCEPIISADEMDYSDIKERFAVFLSDGKSDQRTRFSFPVGIIDSKSKKMVTDEVNRLKIEMRTLQDEIAFINNSMYIELGGELVEDLKKLGLY
;
A
#
# COMPACT_ATOMS: atom_id res chain seq x y z
N MET A 1 -33.55 -23.58 -4.67
CA MET A 1 -32.42 -22.98 -5.43
C MET A 1 -31.47 -22.33 -4.44
N SER A 2 -30.30 -22.90 -4.22
CA SER A 2 -29.28 -22.32 -3.32
C SER A 2 -28.77 -21.02 -3.94
N LYS A 3 -28.88 -19.90 -3.20
CA LYS A 3 -28.21 -18.65 -3.59
C LYS A 3 -26.71 -18.96 -3.65
N LYS A 4 -26.12 -18.94 -4.86
CA LYS A 4 -24.67 -18.95 -5.01
C LYS A 4 -24.12 -17.81 -4.15
N VAL A 5 -23.46 -18.15 -3.05
CA VAL A 5 -22.71 -17.16 -2.28
C VAL A 5 -21.61 -16.67 -3.22
N GLU A 6 -21.66 -15.40 -3.61
CA GLU A 6 -20.60 -14.79 -4.41
C GLU A 6 -19.36 -14.64 -3.53
N ASN A 7 -18.53 -15.69 -3.48
CA ASN A 7 -17.24 -15.69 -2.78
C ASN A 7 -16.20 -14.83 -3.50
N LYS A 8 -16.59 -13.64 -3.94
CA LYS A 8 -15.75 -12.69 -4.65
C LYS A 8 -15.98 -11.29 -4.10
N ILE A 9 -14.89 -10.56 -3.89
CA ILE A 9 -14.94 -9.16 -3.46
C ILE A 9 -14.05 -8.33 -4.37
N SER A 10 -14.34 -7.05 -4.56
CA SER A 10 -13.42 -6.17 -5.31
C SER A 10 -12.07 -6.08 -4.59
N ALA A 11 -10.99 -5.86 -5.34
CA ALA A 11 -9.66 -5.66 -4.75
C ALA A 11 -9.64 -4.51 -3.74
N ARG A 12 -10.38 -3.42 -4.04
CA ARG A 12 -10.61 -2.33 -3.08
C ARG A 12 -11.26 -2.80 -1.77
N LYS A 13 -12.34 -3.60 -1.84
CA LYS A 13 -13.00 -4.13 -0.63
C LYS A 13 -12.06 -5.04 0.15
N ALA A 14 -11.26 -5.86 -0.53
CA ALA A 14 -10.28 -6.72 0.11
C ALA A 14 -9.23 -5.92 0.91
N SER A 15 -8.70 -4.83 0.34
CA SER A 15 -7.76 -3.96 1.04
C SER A 15 -8.37 -3.29 2.27
N ILE A 16 -9.65 -2.87 2.20
CA ILE A 16 -10.35 -2.29 3.36
C ILE A 16 -10.51 -3.34 4.47
N ILE A 17 -10.91 -4.56 4.11
CA ILE A 17 -11.04 -5.66 5.07
C ILE A 17 -9.70 -5.97 5.75
N GLU A 18 -8.59 -6.02 5.00
CA GLU A 18 -7.25 -6.24 5.57
C GLU A 18 -6.86 -5.15 6.58
N GLN A 19 -7.22 -3.90 6.31
CA GLN A 19 -6.98 -2.78 7.23
C GLN A 19 -7.82 -2.89 8.51
N GLU A 20 -9.11 -3.25 8.39
CA GLU A 20 -9.96 -3.44 9.57
C GLU A 20 -9.48 -4.62 10.42
N LEU A 21 -9.10 -5.74 9.80
CA LEU A 21 -8.49 -6.88 10.49
C LEU A 21 -7.20 -6.46 11.22
N SER A 22 -6.36 -5.64 10.58
CA SER A 22 -5.17 -5.08 11.22
C SER A 22 -5.50 -4.23 12.44
N ARG A 23 -6.58 -3.44 12.40
CA ARG A 23 -7.03 -2.65 13.56
C ARG A 23 -7.52 -3.53 14.71
N ILE A 24 -8.25 -4.61 14.41
CA ILE A 24 -8.70 -5.58 15.43
C ILE A 24 -7.48 -6.21 16.12
N VAL A 25 -6.51 -6.70 15.34
CA VAL A 25 -5.28 -7.32 15.84
C VAL A 25 -4.47 -6.35 16.71
N VAL A 26 -4.24 -5.13 16.23
CA VAL A 26 -3.49 -4.10 16.99
C VAL A 26 -4.26 -3.66 18.23
N GLY A 27 -5.58 -3.47 18.13
CA GLY A 27 -6.43 -3.08 19.24
C GLY A 27 -6.40 -4.10 20.38
N PHE A 28 -6.46 -5.39 20.06
CA PHE A 28 -6.31 -6.45 21.06
C PHE A 28 -4.94 -6.42 21.75
N LEU A 29 -3.85 -6.28 20.98
CA LEU A 29 -2.49 -6.24 21.53
C LEU A 29 -2.24 -5.00 22.39
N SER A 30 -2.82 -3.84 22.03
CA SER A 30 -2.66 -2.60 22.78
C SER A 30 -3.49 -2.56 24.05
N ASN A 31 -4.74 -3.06 24.02
CA ASN A 31 -5.64 -3.02 25.17
C ASN A 31 -5.25 -4.03 26.26
N ASN A 32 -4.61 -5.15 25.88
CA ASN A 32 -4.20 -6.20 26.81
C ASN A 32 -2.75 -6.08 27.29
N ARG A 33 -2.03 -4.99 26.94
CA ARG A 33 -0.67 -4.74 27.42
C ARG A 33 -0.59 -4.20 28.85
N ASN A 34 -1.69 -3.66 29.41
CA ASN A 34 -1.68 -2.88 30.66
C ASN A 34 -2.87 -3.14 31.60
N THR A 35 -3.45 -4.35 31.60
CA THR A 35 -4.56 -4.66 32.53
C THR A 35 -4.04 -4.86 33.96
N VAL A 36 -3.65 -3.76 34.61
CA VAL A 36 -3.36 -3.71 36.06
C VAL A 36 -4.70 -3.72 36.78
N LEU A 37 -5.00 -4.82 37.45
CA LEU A 37 -6.19 -4.94 38.29
C LEU A 37 -6.00 -4.06 39.54
N ASN A 38 -6.88 -3.07 39.72
CA ASN A 38 -6.95 -2.27 40.95
C ASN A 38 -7.46 -3.15 42.10
N ALA A 39 -6.71 -3.21 43.21
CA ALA A 39 -6.95 -4.15 44.31
C ALA A 39 -8.31 -3.94 45.02
N ASP A 40 -8.83 -2.71 45.06
CA ASP A 40 -10.08 -2.38 45.77
C ASP A 40 -11.34 -2.92 45.09
N ALA A 41 -11.28 -3.26 43.79
CA ALA A 41 -12.39 -3.90 43.06
C ALA A 41 -12.41 -5.43 43.24
N PHE A 42 -11.37 -6.00 43.85
CA PHE A 42 -11.18 -7.44 44.02
C PHE A 42 -12.09 -8.00 45.13
N GLU A 43 -12.32 -7.29 46.23
CA GLU A 43 -12.96 -7.89 47.41
C GLU A 43 -14.49 -8.09 47.31
N THR A 44 -15.21 -7.39 46.44
CA THR A 44 -16.69 -7.33 46.53
C THR A 44 -17.46 -8.27 45.60
N ASN A 45 -16.82 -8.86 44.57
CA ASN A 45 -17.54 -9.75 43.62
C ASN A 45 -16.60 -10.62 42.75
N ILE A 46 -15.55 -11.19 43.33
CA ILE A 46 -14.49 -11.94 42.63
C ILE A 46 -15.02 -12.94 41.62
N GLU A 47 -15.95 -13.83 41.96
CA GLU A 47 -16.31 -14.91 41.03
C GLU A 47 -17.07 -14.39 39.80
N LYS A 48 -18.04 -13.49 39.99
CA LYS A 48 -18.80 -12.91 38.87
C LYS A 48 -17.97 -11.90 38.07
N PHE A 49 -17.10 -11.14 38.72
CA PHE A 49 -16.18 -10.22 38.06
C PHE A 49 -15.15 -11.01 37.25
N TYR A 50 -14.55 -12.04 37.84
CA TYR A 50 -13.58 -12.89 37.19
C TYR A 50 -14.23 -13.67 36.04
N GLU A 51 -15.40 -14.29 36.21
CA GLU A 51 -16.08 -14.98 35.11
C GLU A 51 -16.50 -14.03 33.98
N LYS A 52 -17.04 -12.85 34.30
CA LYS A 52 -17.44 -11.86 33.28
C LYS A 52 -16.24 -11.32 32.51
N HIS A 53 -15.17 -10.95 33.21
CA HIS A 53 -13.95 -10.44 32.57
C HIS A 53 -13.16 -11.55 31.86
N LYS A 54 -13.20 -12.78 32.36
CA LYS A 54 -12.64 -13.98 31.74
C LYS A 54 -13.37 -14.32 30.44
N ASN A 55 -14.70 -14.37 30.46
CA ASN A 55 -15.49 -14.65 29.26
C ASN A 55 -15.32 -13.53 28.22
N ALA A 56 -15.38 -12.26 28.64
CA ALA A 56 -15.10 -11.14 27.74
C ALA A 56 -13.70 -11.19 27.14
N PHE A 57 -12.69 -11.61 27.91
CA PHE A 57 -11.33 -11.81 27.42
C PHE A 57 -11.25 -12.99 26.45
N PHE A 58 -11.85 -14.14 26.75
CA PHE A 58 -11.87 -15.31 25.86
C PHE A 58 -12.60 -15.01 24.56
N ASP A 59 -13.75 -14.33 24.61
CA ASP A 59 -14.48 -13.91 23.41
C ASP A 59 -13.64 -12.94 22.57
N ALA A 60 -12.96 -11.98 23.21
CA ALA A 60 -12.03 -11.09 22.53
C ALA A 60 -10.82 -11.82 21.94
N TYR A 61 -10.32 -12.85 22.62
CA TYR A 61 -9.21 -13.69 22.17
C TYR A 61 -9.59 -14.56 20.98
N VAL A 62 -10.77 -15.18 20.99
CA VAL A 62 -11.30 -15.93 19.84
C VAL A 62 -11.47 -15.02 18.62
N ASN A 63 -12.03 -13.82 18.82
CA ASN A 63 -12.13 -12.82 17.76
C ASN A 63 -10.75 -12.38 17.25
N PHE A 64 -9.76 -12.25 18.13
CA PHE A 64 -8.39 -11.96 17.76
C PHE A 64 -7.76 -13.07 16.93
N GLU A 65 -7.83 -14.34 17.36
CA GLU A 65 -7.29 -15.48 16.61
C GLU A 65 -7.95 -15.61 15.23
N THR A 66 -9.29 -15.46 15.18
CA THR A 66 -10.05 -15.45 13.92
C THR A 66 -9.59 -14.30 13.02
N ALA A 67 -9.39 -13.09 13.58
CA ALA A 67 -8.91 -11.94 12.81
C ALA A 67 -7.48 -12.13 12.31
N VAL A 68 -6.59 -12.77 13.07
CA VAL A 68 -5.23 -13.09 12.63
C VAL A 68 -5.25 -14.07 11.47
N ALA A 69 -6.01 -15.16 11.57
CA ALA A 69 -6.14 -16.16 10.51
C ALA A 69 -6.71 -15.54 9.22
N ALA A 70 -7.82 -14.81 9.34
CA ALA A 70 -8.46 -14.11 8.22
C ALA A 70 -7.51 -13.08 7.59
N LYS A 71 -6.72 -12.36 8.39
CA LYS A 71 -5.75 -11.37 7.91
C LYS A 71 -4.66 -12.00 7.05
N PHE A 72 -4.08 -13.12 7.48
CA PHE A 72 -3.06 -13.79 6.68
C PHE A 72 -3.63 -14.35 5.38
N SER A 73 -4.82 -14.96 5.44
CA SER A 73 -5.48 -15.52 4.26
C SER A 73 -5.86 -14.44 3.24
N ILE A 74 -6.47 -13.33 3.67
CA ILE A 74 -6.81 -12.23 2.75
C ILE A 74 -5.56 -11.54 2.18
N ARG A 75 -4.50 -11.40 2.98
CA ARG A 75 -3.22 -10.83 2.52
C ARG A 75 -2.56 -11.69 1.45
N GLU A 76 -2.63 -13.01 1.60
CA GLU A 76 -2.15 -13.95 0.59
C GLU A 76 -2.92 -13.75 -0.73
N LYS A 77 -4.25 -13.67 -0.66
CA LYS A 77 -5.11 -13.43 -1.84
C LYS A 77 -4.83 -12.09 -2.52
N ILE A 78 -4.66 -11.01 -1.76
CA ILE A 78 -4.25 -9.70 -2.28
C ILE A 78 -2.86 -9.79 -2.93
N SER A 79 -1.92 -10.52 -2.33
CA SER A 79 -0.57 -10.66 -2.87
C SER A 79 -0.55 -11.45 -4.19
N GLN A 80 -1.33 -12.53 -4.27
CA GLN A 80 -1.53 -13.30 -5.51
C GLN A 80 -2.14 -12.43 -6.61
N PHE A 81 -3.21 -11.70 -6.29
CA PHE A 81 -3.87 -10.77 -7.20
C PHE A 81 -2.93 -9.67 -7.71
N ASN A 82 -2.14 -9.07 -6.80
CA ASN A 82 -1.17 -8.03 -7.16
C ASN A 82 -0.07 -8.57 -8.10
N CYS A 83 0.33 -9.84 -7.91
CA CYS A 83 1.30 -10.51 -8.76
C CYS A 83 0.72 -10.78 -10.16
N GLU A 84 -0.47 -11.39 -10.22
CA GLU A 84 -1.17 -11.73 -11.45
C GLU A 84 -1.43 -10.50 -12.33
N HIS A 85 -1.86 -9.40 -11.73
CA HIS A 85 -2.14 -8.16 -12.46
C HIS A 85 -0.96 -7.21 -12.54
N GLY A 86 0.24 -7.61 -12.10
CA GLY A 86 1.46 -6.81 -12.20
C GLY A 86 1.36 -5.43 -11.53
N ILE A 87 0.60 -5.31 -10.45
CA ILE A 87 0.38 -4.03 -9.74
C ILE A 87 1.70 -3.48 -9.21
N ASN A 88 2.54 -4.34 -8.62
CA ASN A 88 3.84 -3.93 -8.09
C ASN A 88 4.77 -3.39 -9.19
N THR A 89 4.77 -4.02 -10.38
CA THR A 89 5.55 -3.55 -11.52
C THR A 89 5.11 -2.16 -11.97
N ARG A 90 3.79 -1.91 -12.03
CA ARG A 90 3.24 -0.60 -12.38
C ARG A 90 3.59 0.47 -11.35
N LEU A 91 3.49 0.16 -10.06
CA LEU A 91 3.89 1.07 -8.97
C LEU A 91 5.39 1.41 -9.03
N THR A 92 6.25 0.41 -9.25
CA THR A 92 7.70 0.63 -9.44
C THR A 92 7.96 1.52 -10.66
N ASN A 93 7.26 1.33 -11.77
CA ASN A 93 7.39 2.17 -12.95
C ASN A 93 6.94 3.62 -12.69
N ILE A 94 5.86 3.83 -11.91
CA ILE A 94 5.41 5.16 -11.49
C ILE A 94 6.51 5.85 -10.66
N GLU A 95 7.10 5.18 -9.67
CA GLU A 95 8.18 5.77 -8.86
C GLU A 95 9.43 6.08 -9.68
N ARG A 96 9.76 5.21 -10.65
CA ARG A 96 10.82 5.47 -11.62
C ARG A 96 10.53 6.73 -12.44
N ILE A 97 9.31 6.86 -12.98
CA ILE A 97 8.91 8.04 -13.77
C ILE A 97 8.94 9.31 -12.93
N LYS A 98 8.44 9.27 -11.68
CA LYS A 98 8.53 10.41 -10.75
C LYS A 98 9.98 10.85 -10.53
N THR A 99 10.87 9.89 -10.38
CA THR A 99 12.31 10.13 -10.23
C THR A 99 12.85 10.79 -11.50
N MET A 100 12.54 10.27 -12.69
CA MET A 100 12.97 10.87 -13.96
C MET A 100 12.46 12.31 -14.16
N ILE A 101 11.19 12.58 -13.82
CA ILE A 101 10.61 13.92 -13.89
C ILE A 101 11.34 14.88 -12.96
N ARG A 102 11.58 14.50 -11.69
CA ARG A 102 12.34 15.32 -10.73
C ARG A 102 13.75 15.63 -11.22
N GLY A 103 14.41 14.68 -11.88
CA GLY A 103 15.71 14.92 -12.51
C GLY A 103 15.67 15.97 -13.63
N CYS A 104 14.54 16.12 -14.31
CA CYS A 104 14.37 17.08 -15.41
C CYS A 104 13.91 18.48 -14.96
N GLU A 105 13.33 18.62 -13.77
CA GLU A 105 12.82 19.89 -13.23
C GLU A 105 13.86 21.03 -13.21
N PRO A 106 15.14 20.80 -12.82
CA PRO A 106 16.18 21.83 -12.87
C PRO A 106 16.46 22.37 -14.28
N ILE A 107 16.33 21.53 -15.31
CA ILE A 107 16.55 21.93 -16.71
C ILE A 107 15.42 22.83 -17.21
N ILE A 108 14.18 22.50 -16.82
CA ILE A 108 12.99 23.24 -17.23
C ILE A 108 12.90 24.59 -16.51
N SER A 109 13.30 24.65 -15.23
CA SER A 109 13.21 25.84 -14.38
C SER A 109 14.38 26.81 -14.49
N ALA A 110 15.50 26.41 -15.10
CA ALA A 110 16.62 27.30 -15.36
C ALA A 110 16.25 28.31 -16.45
N ASP A 111 16.39 29.61 -16.20
CA ASP A 111 16.24 30.64 -17.25
C ASP A 111 17.51 30.72 -18.10
N GLU A 112 18.70 30.64 -17.51
CA GLU A 112 20.03 30.37 -18.11
C GLU A 112 20.92 29.86 -16.96
N MET A 113 21.36 28.59 -16.97
CA MET A 113 22.26 28.04 -15.95
C MET A 113 23.58 27.59 -16.59
N ASP A 114 24.69 27.86 -15.91
CA ASP A 114 25.99 27.31 -16.30
C ASP A 114 25.96 25.78 -16.19
N TYR A 115 26.58 25.11 -17.17
CA TYR A 115 26.55 23.66 -17.31
C TYR A 115 27.19 22.94 -16.11
N SER A 116 28.11 23.63 -15.42
CA SER A 116 28.76 23.22 -14.18
C SER A 116 27.77 22.97 -13.04
N ASP A 117 26.86 23.92 -12.77
CA ASP A 117 25.83 23.83 -11.72
C ASP A 117 24.79 22.73 -12.00
N ILE A 118 24.47 22.54 -13.28
CA ILE A 118 23.57 21.46 -13.72
C ILE A 118 24.26 20.11 -13.48
N LYS A 119 25.51 19.96 -13.90
CA LYS A 119 26.28 18.72 -13.75
C LYS A 119 26.44 18.32 -12.29
N GLU A 120 26.64 19.26 -11.38
CA GLU A 120 26.73 19.00 -9.94
C GLU A 120 25.39 18.55 -9.35
N ARG A 121 24.27 19.21 -9.71
CA ARG A 121 22.92 18.80 -9.29
C ARG A 121 22.51 17.43 -9.86
N PHE A 122 22.95 17.09 -11.07
CA PHE A 122 22.75 15.77 -11.67
C PHE A 122 23.68 14.69 -11.10
N ALA A 123 24.91 15.04 -10.70
CA ALA A 123 25.83 14.10 -10.06
C ALA A 123 25.26 13.60 -8.73
N VAL A 124 24.60 14.47 -7.95
CA VAL A 124 23.85 14.09 -6.74
C VAL A 124 22.72 13.11 -7.08
N PHE A 125 22.01 13.33 -8.20
CA PHE A 125 20.94 12.45 -8.66
C PHE A 125 21.43 11.06 -9.11
N LEU A 126 22.60 11.02 -9.77
CA LEU A 126 23.26 9.79 -10.21
C LEU A 126 23.98 9.06 -9.06
N SER A 127 24.43 9.77 -8.02
CA SER A 127 25.13 9.19 -6.86
C SER A 127 24.18 8.67 -5.77
N ASP A 128 23.03 9.30 -5.57
CA ASP A 128 21.99 8.78 -4.66
C ASP A 128 21.24 7.59 -5.28
N GLY A 129 21.26 7.47 -6.60
CA GLY A 129 20.83 6.31 -7.36
C GLY A 129 21.83 5.16 -7.29
N LYS A 130 22.06 4.58 -6.11
CA LYS A 130 22.73 3.27 -6.02
C LYS A 130 22.01 2.26 -6.92
N SER A 131 22.64 1.97 -8.07
CA SER A 131 22.58 0.71 -8.82
C SER A 131 21.39 0.37 -9.72
N ASP A 132 20.44 1.26 -10.05
CA ASP A 132 19.48 0.92 -11.13
C ASP A 132 20.08 1.23 -12.51
N GLN A 133 20.78 0.24 -13.08
CA GLN A 133 21.41 0.28 -14.41
C GLN A 133 20.44 0.63 -15.57
N ARG A 134 19.14 0.72 -15.31
CA ARG A 134 18.09 0.99 -16.30
C ARG A 134 17.75 2.46 -16.47
N THR A 135 18.33 3.36 -15.67
CA THR A 135 18.12 4.83 -15.78
C THR A 135 19.11 5.47 -16.76
N ARG A 136 19.30 4.88 -17.94
CA ARG A 136 20.18 5.45 -18.99
C ARG A 136 19.46 6.57 -19.74
N PHE A 137 19.34 7.73 -19.11
CA PHE A 137 19.11 8.97 -19.84
C PHE A 137 20.46 9.50 -20.32
N SER A 138 20.72 9.43 -21.63
CA SER A 138 21.86 10.12 -22.24
C SER A 138 21.45 11.55 -22.56
N PHE A 139 21.81 12.50 -21.70
CA PHE A 139 21.63 13.91 -22.01
C PHE A 139 22.74 14.40 -22.94
N PRO A 140 22.44 15.32 -23.89
CA PRO A 140 23.45 15.96 -24.70
C PRO A 140 24.41 16.75 -23.80
N VAL A 141 25.70 16.51 -23.97
CA VAL A 141 26.78 17.21 -23.27
C VAL A 141 26.96 18.57 -23.97
N GLY A 142 26.38 19.66 -23.44
CA GLY A 142 26.44 21.00 -24.05
C GLY A 142 25.58 22.07 -23.35
N ILE A 143 25.61 23.31 -23.87
CA ILE A 143 24.79 24.45 -23.39
C ILE A 143 23.31 24.08 -23.48
N ILE A 144 22.55 24.26 -22.39
CA ILE A 144 21.09 24.09 -22.39
C ILE A 144 20.48 25.30 -23.09
N ASP A 145 20.30 25.18 -24.39
CA ASP A 145 19.60 26.16 -25.22
C ASP A 145 18.06 25.98 -25.15
N SER A 146 17.33 26.92 -25.74
CA SER A 146 15.86 26.88 -25.80
C SER A 146 15.32 25.61 -26.48
N LYS A 147 16.07 25.05 -27.43
CA LYS A 147 15.75 23.78 -28.09
C LYS A 147 15.86 22.60 -27.14
N SER A 148 16.93 22.54 -26.34
CA SER A 148 17.15 21.52 -25.32
C SER A 148 16.08 21.58 -24.24
N LYS A 149 15.72 22.78 -23.76
CA LYS A 149 14.60 22.94 -22.81
C LYS A 149 13.28 22.45 -23.38
N LYS A 150 12.99 22.76 -24.65
CA LYS A 150 11.78 22.29 -25.33
C LYS A 150 11.76 20.75 -25.41
N MET A 151 12.86 20.13 -25.83
CA MET A 151 12.97 18.66 -25.88
C MET A 151 12.76 18.00 -24.52
N VAL A 152 13.35 18.55 -23.45
CA VAL A 152 13.18 18.03 -22.09
C VAL A 152 11.74 18.26 -21.58
N THR A 153 11.14 19.40 -21.92
CA THR A 153 9.73 19.69 -21.59
C THR A 153 8.78 18.70 -22.27
N ASP A 154 8.99 18.42 -23.55
CA ASP A 154 8.20 17.46 -24.32
C ASP A 154 8.35 16.05 -23.72
N GLU A 155 9.55 15.67 -23.31
CA GLU A 155 9.81 14.38 -22.65
C GLU A 155 9.15 14.29 -21.26
N VAL A 156 9.20 15.36 -20.45
CA VAL A 156 8.49 15.40 -19.16
C VAL A 156 6.97 15.29 -19.36
N ASN A 157 6.42 15.93 -20.39
CA ASN A 157 5.01 15.79 -20.72
C ASN A 157 4.66 14.35 -21.15
N ARG A 158 5.51 13.71 -21.97
CA ARG A 158 5.36 12.30 -22.33
C ARG A 158 5.37 11.39 -21.10
N LEU A 159 6.33 11.59 -20.19
CA LEU A 159 6.45 10.86 -18.93
C LEU A 159 5.24 11.08 -18.00
N LYS A 160 4.71 12.30 -17.93
CA LYS A 160 3.48 12.60 -17.16
C LYS A 160 2.26 11.86 -17.72
N ILE A 161 2.14 11.77 -19.04
CA ILE A 161 1.07 10.99 -19.69
C ILE A 161 1.25 9.51 -19.37
N GLU A 162 2.46 8.96 -19.53
CA GLU A 162 2.76 7.56 -19.20
C GLU A 162 2.44 7.23 -17.73
N MET A 163 2.82 8.10 -16.80
CA MET A 163 2.51 7.94 -15.38
C MET A 163 1.00 7.93 -15.12
N ARG A 164 0.24 8.82 -15.78
CA ARG A 164 -1.22 8.86 -15.65
C ARG A 164 -1.85 7.59 -16.17
N THR A 165 -1.42 7.08 -17.33
CA THR A 165 -1.90 5.81 -17.87
C THR A 165 -1.69 4.66 -16.89
N LEU A 166 -0.50 4.56 -16.28
CA LEU A 166 -0.23 3.52 -15.27
C LEU A 166 -1.12 3.68 -14.02
N GLN A 167 -1.40 4.90 -13.59
CA GLN A 167 -2.31 5.17 -12.47
C GLN A 167 -3.74 4.77 -12.81
N ASP A 168 -4.21 5.10 -14.01
CA ASP A 168 -5.55 4.75 -14.49
C ASP A 168 -5.70 3.22 -14.64
N GLU A 169 -4.67 2.52 -15.12
CA GLU A 169 -4.64 1.05 -15.16
C GLU A 169 -4.77 0.43 -13.76
N ILE A 170 -4.01 0.92 -12.78
CA ILE A 170 -4.11 0.45 -11.38
C ILE A 170 -5.52 0.73 -10.82
N ALA A 171 -6.05 1.92 -11.07
CA ALA A 171 -7.40 2.29 -10.62
C ALA A 171 -8.47 1.38 -11.26
N PHE A 172 -8.32 1.07 -12.55
CA PHE A 172 -9.21 0.14 -13.25
C PHE A 172 -9.16 -1.25 -12.63
N ILE A 173 -7.96 -1.81 -12.41
CA ILE A 173 -7.78 -3.12 -11.77
C ILE A 173 -8.43 -3.13 -10.38
N ASN A 174 -8.18 -2.11 -9.56
CA ASN A 174 -8.70 -2.05 -8.19
C ASN A 174 -10.22 -1.95 -8.10
N ASN A 175 -10.87 -1.30 -9.08
CA ASN A 175 -12.31 -1.06 -9.07
C ASN A 175 -13.11 -2.11 -9.85
N SER A 176 -12.53 -2.71 -10.88
CA SER A 176 -13.26 -3.53 -11.84
C SER A 176 -12.96 -5.02 -11.72
N MET A 177 -11.88 -5.38 -11.01
CA MET A 177 -11.48 -6.77 -10.83
C MET A 177 -11.76 -7.28 -9.42
N TYR A 178 -11.93 -8.60 -9.33
CA TYR A 178 -12.42 -9.29 -8.15
C TYR A 178 -11.41 -10.32 -7.66
N ILE A 179 -11.30 -10.42 -6.34
CA ILE A 179 -10.52 -11.42 -5.63
C ILE A 179 -11.46 -12.53 -5.19
N GLU A 180 -11.15 -13.76 -5.56
CA GLU A 180 -11.87 -14.95 -5.10
C GLU A 180 -11.43 -15.33 -3.68
N LEU A 181 -12.42 -15.52 -2.80
CA LEU A 181 -12.23 -15.89 -1.41
C LEU A 181 -12.47 -17.39 -1.22
N GLY A 182 -11.64 -18.01 -0.38
CA GLY A 182 -11.89 -19.38 0.09
C GLY A 182 -13.10 -19.43 1.01
N GLY A 183 -13.79 -20.58 1.07
CA GLY A 183 -14.99 -20.75 1.90
C GLY A 183 -14.73 -20.48 3.39
N GLU A 184 -13.61 -20.98 3.92
CA GLU A 184 -13.20 -20.75 5.31
C GLU A 184 -12.98 -19.25 5.61
N LEU A 185 -12.29 -18.53 4.72
CA LEU A 185 -12.08 -17.09 4.84
C LEU A 185 -13.43 -16.33 4.84
N VAL A 186 -14.38 -16.72 4.00
CA VAL A 186 -15.72 -16.10 3.99
C VAL A 186 -16.43 -16.29 5.33
N GLU A 187 -16.37 -17.49 5.90
CA GLU A 187 -17.00 -17.78 7.19
C GLU A 187 -16.34 -17.00 8.34
N ASP A 188 -15.01 -16.91 8.35
CA ASP A 188 -14.30 -16.13 9.37
C ASP A 188 -14.60 -14.63 9.26
N LEU A 189 -14.68 -14.08 8.04
CA LEU A 189 -15.08 -12.69 7.85
C LEU A 189 -16.53 -12.43 8.27
N LYS A 190 -17.45 -13.39 8.08
CA LYS A 190 -18.83 -13.28 8.58
C LYS A 190 -18.90 -13.28 10.10
N LYS A 191 -18.13 -14.15 10.78
CA LYS A 191 -18.05 -14.16 12.26
C LYS A 191 -17.57 -12.81 12.81
N LEU A 192 -16.66 -12.16 12.09
CA LEU A 192 -16.11 -10.85 12.42
C LEU A 192 -16.98 -9.66 11.97
N GLY A 193 -18.06 -9.89 11.22
CA GLY A 193 -18.94 -8.83 10.69
C GLY A 193 -18.32 -7.99 9.57
N LEU A 194 -17.37 -8.55 8.80
CA LEU A 194 -16.58 -7.84 7.77
C LEU A 194 -16.94 -8.24 6.32
N TYR A 195 -17.88 -9.17 6.12
CA TYR A 195 -18.27 -9.69 4.81
C TYR A 195 -19.78 -9.59 4.59
#